data_AF-A0A6G1K354-F1
#
_entry.id   AF-A0A6G1K354-F1
#
_cell.length_a   1.000
_cell.length_b   1.000
_cell.length_c   1.000
_cell.angle_alpha   90.00
_cell.angle_beta   90.00
_cell.angle_gamma   90.00
#
_symmetry.space_group_name_H-M   'P 1'
#
loop_
_entity.id
_entity.type
_entity.pdbx_description
1 polymer ?
#
loop_
_entity_poly.entity_id
_entity_poly.type
_entity_poly.pdbx_seq_one_letter_code
_entity_poly.pdbx_strand_id
1 'polypeptide(L)'
;MARHGGAAALGRDKTPFPTQQMAILALCRICEPIAFMSIFPYAYFMVKDFGIANTPAEISMYVGMITSAFAFAECISGVFWGRLSDKVGRKKVLLGGLFGTGLSMLLFGFSDSFGMALFARALGGLLNGNIGVLQTTVAELITVEAHQPRAYSIMPFVWCLGTIVGASLGGVLAKPASAFPALFVNTIFQTKPYLLPNLICAIVVVFGLIIGILFLEETHEDRKLERDRGRELGQWLVSKVRRQDIDTPFTEKDGSLDEMSSMLEAHDPLAYRSTASSPTLCSSRTSIADVSPYSLDEGLKKASPKIRDAFTKQVCLAIVGYGILAFHTISLEQLLPILMSRTESTTAPELPFKFTGGFNFTTQQIGGLLAVQGVLQMFAQIVIFPWASKRLGSLHTFWLTIALYPFLYLMAPYLALLPQKLRIPGIVVLLVWKVTAQSLSYPSLAIMLANAAPSKKVLGTLNGAAASSASVCRGFGPTVSGAMDTFGTGLGMSGLAWWTCAAIAAIGWIPGCLMKEERRRPGFRSIDEDEETCLENALAEALVDADSDTASVITLTPDETAEAVLEK
;
A
#
# COMPACT_ATOMS: atom_id res chain seq x y z
N MET A 1 20.37 12.28 43.54
CA MET A 1 19.76 11.13 42.84
C MET A 1 19.18 11.58 41.50
N ALA A 2 20.01 11.80 40.47
CA ALA A 2 19.54 12.11 39.12
C ALA A 2 20.50 11.51 38.11
N ARG A 3 20.30 10.23 37.77
CA ARG A 3 21.18 9.54 36.80
C ARG A 3 20.49 8.44 35.98
N HIS A 4 19.17 8.50 35.77
CA HIS A 4 18.42 7.47 35.02
C HIS A 4 17.58 8.00 33.84
N GLY A 5 17.75 9.25 33.40
CA GLY A 5 17.00 9.80 32.26
C GLY A 5 17.59 9.53 30.85
N GLY A 6 18.80 8.97 30.74
CA GLY A 6 19.54 8.91 29.47
C GLY A 6 19.48 7.58 28.70
N ALA A 7 19.02 6.48 29.31
CA ALA A 7 19.18 5.15 28.72
C ALA A 7 18.14 4.79 27.64
N ALA A 8 16.95 5.39 27.67
CA ALA A 8 15.89 5.04 26.72
C ALA A 8 16.10 5.60 25.29
N ALA A 9 16.84 6.70 25.14
CA ALA A 9 17.07 7.33 23.84
C ALA A 9 18.17 6.63 23.01
N LEU A 10 19.15 5.98 23.65
CA LEU A 10 20.29 5.32 23.00
C LEU A 10 20.00 3.89 22.51
N GLY A 11 18.84 3.32 22.86
CA GLY A 11 18.44 1.96 22.46
C GLY A 11 17.60 1.87 21.17
N ARG A 12 17.07 2.98 20.67
CA ARG A 12 16.10 2.99 19.55
C ARG A 12 16.68 2.49 18.22
N ASP A 13 17.98 2.68 17.99
CA ASP A 13 18.66 2.36 16.72
C ASP A 13 19.06 0.88 16.56
N LYS A 14 18.88 0.05 17.60
CA LYS A 14 19.28 -1.37 17.60
C LYS A 14 18.12 -2.36 17.52
N THR A 15 16.88 -1.89 17.44
CA THR A 15 15.72 -2.81 17.39
C THR A 15 15.73 -3.59 16.06
N PRO A 16 15.68 -4.93 16.11
CA PRO A 16 15.79 -5.77 14.93
C PRO A 16 14.54 -5.64 14.04
N PHE A 17 14.73 -5.83 12.72
CA PHE A 17 13.62 -5.84 11.78
C PHE A 17 12.64 -6.99 12.11
N PRO A 18 11.32 -6.75 12.21
CA PRO A 18 10.31 -7.75 12.56
C PRO A 18 10.05 -8.73 11.40
N THR A 19 11.07 -9.51 11.04
CA THR A 19 11.13 -10.33 9.83
C THR A 19 10.02 -11.38 9.81
N GLN A 20 9.76 -12.02 10.96
CA GLN A 20 8.73 -13.06 11.07
C GLN A 20 7.33 -12.50 10.84
N GLN A 21 6.97 -11.40 11.51
CA GLN A 21 5.65 -10.78 11.35
C GLN A 21 5.46 -10.20 9.95
N MET A 22 6.50 -9.59 9.37
CA MET A 22 6.46 -9.12 7.98
C MET A 22 6.29 -10.26 6.98
N ALA A 23 6.93 -11.41 7.20
CA ALA A 23 6.77 -12.59 6.35
C ALA A 23 5.36 -13.19 6.46
N ILE A 24 4.79 -13.27 7.66
CA ILE A 24 3.41 -13.72 7.89
C ILE A 24 2.43 -12.77 7.20
N LEU A 25 2.61 -11.46 7.38
CA LEU A 25 1.77 -10.45 6.74
C LEU A 25 1.86 -10.53 5.21
N ALA A 26 3.06 -10.73 4.66
CA ALA A 26 3.29 -10.95 3.23
C ALA A 26 2.58 -12.21 2.70
N LEU A 27 2.62 -13.31 3.46
CA LEU A 27 1.92 -14.57 3.14
C LEU A 27 0.39 -14.41 3.16
N CYS A 28 -0.17 -13.69 4.13
CA CYS A 28 -1.59 -13.35 4.10
C CYS A 28 -1.91 -12.48 2.88
N ARG A 29 -1.03 -11.52 2.58
CA ARG A 29 -1.29 -10.50 1.57
C ARG A 29 -1.17 -10.99 0.13
N ILE A 30 -0.34 -12.00 -0.13
CA ILE A 30 -0.14 -12.56 -1.48
C ILE A 30 -1.42 -13.15 -2.08
N CYS A 31 -2.36 -13.56 -1.23
CA CYS A 31 -3.61 -14.19 -1.66
C CYS A 31 -4.47 -13.26 -2.53
N GLU A 32 -4.48 -11.96 -2.23
CA GLU A 32 -5.27 -10.98 -2.99
C GLU A 32 -4.73 -10.75 -4.43
N PRO A 33 -3.44 -10.43 -4.68
CA PRO A 33 -2.94 -10.30 -6.04
C PRO A 33 -3.05 -11.62 -6.83
N ILE A 34 -2.92 -12.78 -6.19
CA ILE A 34 -3.21 -14.08 -6.83
C ILE A 34 -4.67 -14.11 -7.32
N ALA A 35 -5.62 -13.83 -6.44
CA ALA A 35 -7.03 -13.83 -6.75
C ALA A 35 -7.38 -12.79 -7.85
N PHE A 36 -6.88 -11.57 -7.72
CA PHE A 36 -7.11 -10.49 -8.67
C PHE A 36 -6.54 -10.78 -10.06
N MET A 37 -5.29 -11.27 -10.13
CA MET A 37 -4.60 -11.52 -11.40
C MET A 37 -5.03 -12.82 -12.09
N SER A 38 -5.57 -13.79 -11.33
CA SER A 38 -6.02 -15.07 -11.90
C SER A 38 -7.12 -14.96 -12.94
N ILE A 39 -7.88 -13.86 -12.93
CA ILE A 39 -9.07 -13.71 -13.77
C ILE A 39 -8.71 -13.27 -15.21
N PHE A 40 -7.67 -12.45 -15.38
CA PHE A 40 -7.30 -11.86 -16.68
C PHE A 40 -7.08 -12.87 -17.82
N PRO A 41 -6.44 -14.05 -17.60
CA PRO A 41 -6.25 -15.04 -18.64
C PRO A 41 -7.53 -15.62 -19.24
N TYR A 42 -8.63 -15.67 -18.47
CA TYR A 42 -9.83 -16.39 -18.86
C TYR A 42 -11.11 -15.54 -18.89
N ALA A 43 -11.09 -14.30 -18.37
CA ALA A 43 -12.28 -13.44 -18.28
C ALA A 43 -13.00 -13.26 -19.62
N TYR A 44 -12.25 -13.07 -20.72
CA TYR A 44 -12.82 -12.96 -22.07
C TYR A 44 -13.63 -14.21 -22.44
N PHE A 45 -13.05 -15.39 -22.23
CA PHE A 45 -13.72 -16.65 -22.53
C PHE A 45 -14.92 -16.88 -21.62
N MET A 46 -14.84 -16.48 -20.35
CA MET A 46 -15.94 -16.65 -19.40
C MET A 46 -17.16 -15.84 -19.80
N VAL A 47 -16.97 -14.57 -20.15
CA VAL A 47 -18.04 -13.72 -20.67
C VAL A 47 -18.59 -14.27 -21.99
N LYS A 48 -17.72 -14.77 -22.87
CA LYS A 48 -18.13 -15.41 -24.12
C LYS A 48 -19.02 -16.64 -23.87
N ASP A 49 -18.62 -17.50 -22.93
CA ASP A 49 -19.32 -18.73 -22.59
C ASP A 49 -20.67 -18.46 -21.90
N PHE A 50 -20.85 -17.30 -21.24
CA PHE A 50 -22.14 -16.86 -20.71
C PHE A 50 -23.18 -16.50 -21.79
N GLY A 51 -22.76 -16.27 -23.03
CA GLY A 51 -23.68 -15.95 -24.13
C GLY A 51 -24.47 -14.65 -23.96
N ILE A 52 -24.00 -13.73 -23.11
CA ILE A 52 -24.70 -12.45 -22.82
C ILE A 52 -24.47 -11.39 -23.92
N ALA A 53 -23.37 -11.49 -24.65
CA ALA A 53 -22.98 -10.54 -25.68
C ALA A 53 -23.63 -10.91 -27.02
N ASN A 54 -24.34 -9.96 -27.65
CA ASN A 54 -24.95 -10.16 -28.96
C ASN A 54 -23.89 -10.21 -30.06
N THR A 55 -22.80 -9.47 -29.87
CA THR A 55 -21.67 -9.40 -30.79
C THR A 55 -20.35 -9.71 -30.08
N PRO A 56 -19.33 -10.26 -30.77
CA PRO A 56 -18.02 -10.49 -30.18
C PRO A 56 -17.32 -9.22 -29.67
N ALA A 57 -17.74 -8.04 -30.17
CA ALA A 57 -17.26 -6.74 -29.73
C ALA A 57 -17.70 -6.43 -28.29
N GLU A 58 -18.96 -6.73 -27.94
CA GLU A 58 -19.55 -6.42 -26.63
C GLU A 58 -18.86 -7.14 -25.46
N ILE A 59 -18.21 -8.28 -25.74
CA ILE A 59 -17.48 -9.06 -24.73
C ILE A 59 -16.48 -8.17 -23.98
N SER A 60 -15.79 -7.26 -24.67
CA SER A 60 -14.81 -6.36 -24.06
C SER A 60 -15.42 -5.45 -23.00
N MET A 61 -16.62 -4.91 -23.23
CA MET A 61 -17.33 -4.07 -22.26
C MET A 61 -17.72 -4.86 -21.01
N TYR A 62 -18.24 -6.08 -21.18
CA TYR A 62 -18.62 -6.96 -20.07
C TYR A 62 -17.42 -7.43 -19.24
N VAL A 63 -16.29 -7.75 -19.88
CA VAL A 63 -15.02 -8.00 -19.17
C VAL A 63 -14.59 -6.75 -18.39
N GLY A 64 -14.73 -5.57 -19.00
CA GLY A 64 -14.60 -4.26 -18.36
C GLY A 64 -15.36 -4.16 -17.05
N MET A 65 -16.67 -4.39 -17.11
CA MET A 65 -17.55 -4.34 -15.94
C MET A 65 -17.12 -5.32 -14.83
N ILE A 66 -16.74 -6.55 -15.17
CA ILE A 66 -16.28 -7.57 -14.20
C ILE A 66 -14.99 -7.12 -13.48
N THR A 67 -14.03 -6.55 -14.21
CA THR A 67 -12.77 -6.06 -13.64
C THR A 67 -13.01 -4.83 -12.77
N SER A 68 -13.83 -3.91 -13.27
CA SER A 68 -14.19 -2.66 -12.61
C SER A 68 -14.99 -2.84 -11.32
N ALA A 69 -15.91 -3.82 -11.28
CA ALA A 69 -16.79 -4.04 -10.13
C ALA A 69 -16.01 -4.26 -8.83
N PHE A 70 -14.88 -4.98 -8.89
CA PHE A 70 -14.02 -5.20 -7.72
C PHE A 70 -13.42 -3.88 -7.21
N ALA A 71 -12.71 -3.14 -8.07
CA ALA A 71 -12.02 -1.92 -7.66
C ALA A 71 -12.99 -0.81 -7.23
N PHE A 72 -14.14 -0.70 -7.90
CA PHE A 72 -15.18 0.26 -7.55
C PHE A 72 -15.77 -0.03 -6.16
N ALA A 73 -16.09 -1.30 -5.89
CA ALA A 73 -16.66 -1.71 -4.62
C ALA A 73 -15.63 -1.67 -3.46
N GLU A 74 -14.37 -1.97 -3.75
CA GLU A 74 -13.24 -1.79 -2.84
C GLU A 74 -13.07 -0.32 -2.44
N CYS A 75 -13.20 0.60 -3.39
CA CYS A 75 -13.14 2.03 -3.10
C CYS A 75 -14.24 2.50 -2.14
N ILE A 76 -15.47 2.03 -2.35
CA ILE A 76 -16.62 2.39 -1.50
C ILE A 76 -16.44 1.86 -0.08
N SER A 77 -15.93 0.64 0.06
CA SER A 77 -15.78 -0.02 1.37
C SER A 77 -14.51 0.39 2.13
N GLY A 78 -13.51 0.98 1.47
CA GLY A 78 -12.21 1.27 2.08
C GLY A 78 -12.26 2.10 3.36
N VAL A 79 -13.04 3.19 3.37
CA VAL A 79 -13.21 4.06 4.56
C VAL A 79 -13.91 3.32 5.70
N PHE A 80 -14.88 2.47 5.37
CA PHE A 80 -15.59 1.66 6.34
C PHE A 80 -14.63 0.68 7.04
N TRP A 81 -13.81 -0.05 6.28
CA TRP A 81 -12.84 -1.00 6.83
C TRP A 81 -11.73 -0.33 7.64
N GLY A 82 -11.27 0.84 7.22
CA GLY A 82 -10.34 1.67 8.00
C GLY A 82 -10.87 1.96 9.40
N ARG A 83 -12.07 2.57 9.47
CA ARG A 83 -12.74 2.90 10.74
C ARG A 83 -13.08 1.67 11.58
N LEU A 84 -13.44 0.56 10.92
CA LEU A 84 -13.71 -0.68 11.61
C LEU A 84 -12.43 -1.24 12.26
N SER A 85 -11.29 -1.12 11.59
CA SER A 85 -10.01 -1.58 12.12
C SER A 85 -9.55 -0.77 13.34
N ASP A 86 -9.88 0.51 13.41
CA ASP A 86 -9.60 1.37 14.57
C ASP A 86 -10.46 0.99 15.80
N LYS A 87 -11.56 0.27 15.60
CA LYS A 87 -12.45 -0.15 16.71
C LYS A 87 -12.23 -1.60 17.13
N VAL A 88 -12.04 -2.47 16.14
CA VAL A 88 -12.06 -3.94 16.31
C VAL A 88 -10.64 -4.52 16.34
N GLY A 89 -9.64 -3.80 15.82
CA GLY A 89 -8.26 -4.25 15.67
C GLY A 89 -7.87 -4.49 14.20
N ARG A 90 -6.58 -4.38 13.89
CA ARG A 90 -6.01 -4.57 12.55
C ARG A 90 -6.09 -6.03 12.12
N LYS A 91 -5.71 -6.96 13.00
CA LYS A 91 -5.64 -8.39 12.69
C LYS A 91 -6.99 -8.93 12.21
N LYS A 92 -8.06 -8.67 12.98
CA LYS A 92 -9.41 -9.17 12.69
C LYS A 92 -9.93 -8.63 11.35
N VAL A 93 -9.67 -7.35 11.05
CA VAL A 93 -10.10 -6.74 9.80
C VAL A 93 -9.33 -7.27 8.60
N LEU A 94 -8.01 -7.45 8.70
CA LEU A 94 -7.20 -8.04 7.63
C LEU A 94 -7.66 -9.47 7.30
N LEU A 95 -7.89 -10.30 8.32
CA LEU A 95 -8.40 -11.67 8.14
C LEU A 95 -9.82 -11.69 7.60
N GLY A 96 -10.69 -10.77 8.04
CA GLY A 96 -12.04 -10.62 7.50
C GLY A 96 -12.05 -10.35 5.98
N GLY A 97 -11.18 -9.46 5.51
CA GLY A 97 -11.07 -9.18 4.07
C GLY A 97 -10.46 -10.32 3.25
N LEU A 98 -9.51 -11.04 3.83
CA LEU A 98 -8.97 -12.25 3.21
C LEU A 98 -10.04 -13.35 3.08
N PHE A 99 -10.88 -13.53 4.10
CA PHE A 99 -12.05 -14.42 4.04
C PHE A 99 -13.05 -13.99 2.97
N GLY A 100 -13.37 -12.70 2.90
CA GLY A 100 -14.22 -12.14 1.86
C GLY A 100 -13.70 -12.40 0.45
N THR A 101 -12.38 -12.32 0.25
CA THR A 101 -11.74 -12.65 -1.02
C THR A 101 -11.93 -14.12 -1.38
N GLY A 102 -11.73 -15.05 -0.43
CA GLY A 102 -11.95 -16.48 -0.65
C GLY A 102 -13.41 -16.80 -0.99
N LEU A 103 -14.35 -16.20 -0.27
CA LEU A 103 -15.78 -16.35 -0.54
C LEU A 103 -16.15 -15.84 -1.94
N SER A 104 -15.64 -14.66 -2.31
CA SER A 104 -15.83 -14.07 -3.64
C SER A 104 -15.31 -14.97 -4.76
N MET A 105 -14.11 -15.55 -4.62
CA MET A 105 -13.53 -16.46 -5.61
C MET A 105 -14.38 -17.72 -5.77
N LEU A 106 -14.86 -18.31 -4.67
CA LEU A 106 -15.76 -19.47 -4.75
C LEU A 106 -17.05 -19.13 -5.50
N LEU A 107 -17.71 -18.03 -5.14
CA LEU A 107 -18.92 -17.58 -5.84
C LEU A 107 -18.66 -17.29 -7.32
N PHE A 108 -17.51 -16.70 -7.66
CA PHE A 108 -17.12 -16.42 -9.04
C PHE A 108 -16.88 -17.71 -9.83
N GLY A 109 -16.20 -18.70 -9.24
CA GLY A 109 -15.95 -20.00 -9.87
C GLY A 109 -17.23 -20.81 -10.12
N PHE A 110 -18.25 -20.66 -9.28
CA PHE A 110 -19.56 -21.30 -9.46
C PHE A 110 -20.52 -20.52 -10.35
N SER A 111 -20.14 -19.34 -10.85
CA SER A 111 -21.07 -18.50 -11.61
C SER A 111 -21.46 -19.09 -12.98
N ASP A 112 -22.77 -19.14 -13.24
CA ASP A 112 -23.36 -19.54 -14.54
C ASP A 112 -23.85 -18.35 -15.36
N SER A 113 -23.87 -17.17 -14.76
CA SER A 113 -24.41 -15.96 -15.38
C SER A 113 -23.50 -14.77 -15.12
N PHE A 114 -23.52 -13.83 -16.06
CA PHE A 114 -22.80 -12.58 -15.94
C PHE A 114 -23.15 -11.82 -14.65
N GLY A 115 -24.44 -11.79 -14.27
CA GLY A 115 -24.90 -11.13 -13.05
C GLY A 115 -24.30 -11.73 -11.77
N MET A 116 -24.23 -13.05 -11.68
CA MET A 116 -23.60 -13.72 -10.54
C MET A 116 -22.08 -13.47 -10.50
N ALA A 117 -21.42 -13.48 -11.65
CA ALA A 117 -20.00 -13.15 -11.76
C ALA A 117 -19.70 -11.71 -11.32
N LEU A 118 -20.53 -10.76 -11.78
CA LEU A 118 -20.43 -9.35 -11.40
C LEU A 118 -20.67 -9.15 -9.90
N PHE A 119 -21.71 -9.78 -9.35
CA PHE A 119 -22.00 -9.74 -7.92
C PHE A 119 -20.86 -10.33 -7.09
N ALA A 120 -20.32 -11.50 -7.47
CA ALA A 120 -19.21 -12.11 -6.77
C ALA A 120 -17.98 -11.18 -6.74
N ARG A 121 -17.69 -10.48 -7.83
CA ARG A 121 -16.57 -9.52 -7.91
C ARG A 121 -16.80 -8.28 -7.07
N ALA A 122 -18.01 -7.71 -7.13
CA ALA A 122 -18.40 -6.59 -6.29
C ALA A 122 -18.32 -6.97 -4.81
N LEU A 123 -18.81 -8.15 -4.42
CA LEU A 123 -18.72 -8.67 -3.06
C LEU A 123 -17.25 -8.82 -2.62
N GLY A 124 -16.39 -9.34 -3.49
CA GLY A 124 -14.94 -9.42 -3.22
C GLY A 124 -14.33 -8.05 -2.93
N GLY A 125 -14.66 -7.03 -3.74
CA GLY A 125 -14.23 -5.66 -3.49
C GLY A 125 -14.80 -5.09 -2.19
N LEU A 126 -16.11 -5.24 -1.94
CA LEU A 126 -16.77 -4.75 -0.72
C LEU A 126 -16.17 -5.36 0.55
N LEU A 127 -15.86 -6.65 0.53
CA LEU A 127 -15.32 -7.34 1.70
C LEU A 127 -13.82 -7.12 1.86
N ASN A 128 -13.11 -6.67 0.83
CA ASN A 128 -11.66 -6.56 0.81
C ASN A 128 -11.14 -5.11 0.69
N GLY A 129 -11.87 -4.12 1.26
CA GLY A 129 -11.42 -2.72 1.31
C GLY A 129 -10.30 -2.44 2.33
N ASN A 130 -9.40 -3.39 2.60
CA ASN A 130 -8.45 -3.31 3.71
C ASN A 130 -7.04 -2.81 3.32
N ILE A 131 -6.85 -2.29 2.10
CA ILE A 131 -5.56 -1.70 1.66
C ILE A 131 -5.06 -0.63 2.65
N GLY A 132 -5.95 0.24 3.15
CA GLY A 132 -5.59 1.26 4.14
C GLY A 132 -5.12 0.65 5.48
N VAL A 133 -5.84 -0.38 5.95
CA VAL A 133 -5.54 -1.11 7.19
C VAL A 133 -4.20 -1.82 7.09
N LEU A 134 -3.86 -2.33 5.93
CA LEU A 134 -2.56 -2.94 5.68
C LEU A 134 -1.42 -1.91 5.79
N GLN A 135 -1.59 -0.74 5.18
CA GLN A 135 -0.59 0.33 5.26
C GLN A 135 -0.36 0.79 6.70
N THR A 136 -1.42 0.87 7.51
CA THR A 136 -1.30 1.17 8.94
C THR A 136 -0.65 0.03 9.72
N THR A 137 -1.02 -1.23 9.44
CA THR A 137 -0.41 -2.41 10.08
C THR A 137 1.10 -2.48 9.83
N VAL A 138 1.53 -2.24 8.59
CA VAL A 138 2.97 -2.18 8.24
C VAL A 138 3.66 -1.04 8.99
N ALA A 139 3.06 0.14 9.03
CA ALA A 139 3.61 1.28 9.75
C ALA A 139 3.71 1.06 11.27
N GLU A 140 2.69 0.45 11.87
CA GLU A 140 2.64 0.11 13.31
C GLU A 140 3.64 -0.99 13.66
N LEU A 141 3.87 -1.96 12.76
CA LEU A 141 4.84 -3.03 12.96
C LEU A 141 6.29 -2.52 12.90
N ILE A 142 6.55 -1.45 12.15
CA ILE A 142 7.89 -0.88 11.97
C ILE A 142 8.08 0.32 12.89
N THR A 143 8.64 0.07 14.06
CA THR A 143 8.92 1.12 15.05
C THR A 143 10.15 1.98 14.71
N VAL A 144 11.03 1.49 13.84
CA VAL A 144 12.28 2.17 13.44
C VAL A 144 12.16 2.77 12.05
N GLU A 145 12.37 4.08 11.95
CA GLU A 145 12.30 4.78 10.66
C GLU A 145 13.27 4.21 9.61
N ALA A 146 14.48 3.81 10.01
CA ALA A 146 15.48 3.19 9.13
C ALA A 146 14.99 1.91 8.43
N HIS A 147 14.04 1.18 9.03
CA HIS A 147 13.49 -0.06 8.50
C HIS A 147 12.30 0.14 7.56
N GLN A 148 11.69 1.33 7.55
CA GLN A 148 10.48 1.62 6.75
C GLN A 148 10.68 1.41 5.24
N PRO A 149 11.76 1.90 4.60
CA PRO A 149 11.96 1.71 3.16
C PRO A 149 12.01 0.24 2.78
N ARG A 150 12.66 -0.59 3.60
CA ARG A 150 12.76 -2.04 3.39
C ARG A 150 11.39 -2.69 3.45
N ALA A 151 10.58 -2.38 4.45
CA ALA A 151 9.27 -3.00 4.57
C ALA A 151 8.28 -2.55 3.48
N TYR A 152 8.28 -1.27 3.12
CA TYR A 152 7.44 -0.78 2.01
C TYR A 152 7.86 -1.38 0.67
N SER A 153 9.12 -1.80 0.50
CA SER A 153 9.57 -2.54 -0.70
C SER A 153 9.06 -3.98 -0.79
N ILE A 154 8.69 -4.60 0.35
CA ILE A 154 8.12 -5.97 0.36
C ILE A 154 6.73 -5.98 -0.28
N MET A 155 5.95 -4.90 -0.15
CA MET A 155 4.57 -4.85 -0.65
C MET A 155 4.48 -4.97 -2.19
N PRO A 156 5.24 -4.19 -2.99
CA PRO A 156 5.33 -4.38 -4.43
C PRO A 156 5.89 -5.75 -4.83
N PHE A 157 6.83 -6.30 -4.06
CA PHE A 157 7.38 -7.63 -4.33
C PHE A 157 6.30 -8.72 -4.22
N VAL A 158 5.51 -8.69 -3.14
CA VAL A 158 4.39 -9.61 -2.93
C VAL A 158 3.35 -9.49 -4.07
N TRP A 159 3.09 -8.27 -4.55
CA TRP A 159 2.22 -8.04 -5.71
C TRP A 159 2.76 -8.68 -6.99
N CYS A 160 4.07 -8.54 -7.27
CA CYS A 160 4.70 -9.17 -8.43
C CYS A 160 4.61 -10.69 -8.35
N LEU A 161 4.92 -11.27 -7.18
CA LEU A 161 4.83 -12.72 -6.97
C LEU A 161 3.39 -13.23 -7.13
N GLY A 162 2.41 -12.49 -6.59
CA GLY A 162 1.00 -12.80 -6.76
C GLY A 162 0.55 -12.70 -8.22
N THR A 163 1.07 -11.75 -9.00
CA THR A 163 0.83 -11.67 -10.45
C THR A 163 1.34 -12.90 -11.18
N ILE A 164 2.57 -13.35 -10.88
CA ILE A 164 3.17 -14.54 -11.50
C ILE A 164 2.29 -15.77 -11.23
N VAL A 165 1.98 -16.02 -9.96
CA VAL A 165 1.21 -17.20 -9.54
C VAL A 165 -0.24 -17.11 -10.02
N GLY A 166 -0.89 -15.96 -9.84
CA GLY A 166 -2.28 -15.73 -10.23
C GLY A 166 -2.48 -15.94 -11.74
N ALA A 167 -1.70 -15.26 -12.57
CA ALA A 167 -1.80 -15.39 -14.03
C ALA A 167 -1.54 -16.84 -14.51
N SER A 168 -0.57 -17.51 -13.90
CA SER A 168 -0.26 -18.91 -14.21
C SER A 168 -1.44 -19.84 -13.85
N LEU A 169 -1.97 -19.73 -12.63
CA LEU A 169 -3.11 -20.52 -12.16
C LEU A 169 -4.35 -20.28 -13.04
N GLY A 170 -4.66 -19.02 -13.33
CA GLY A 170 -5.77 -18.64 -14.19
C GLY A 170 -5.66 -19.19 -15.60
N GLY A 171 -4.48 -19.11 -16.22
CA GLY A 171 -4.29 -19.60 -17.58
C GLY A 171 -4.30 -21.11 -17.72
N VAL A 172 -3.55 -21.80 -16.84
CA VAL A 172 -3.35 -23.26 -16.90
C VAL A 172 -4.62 -24.01 -16.49
N LEU A 173 -5.31 -23.56 -15.45
CA LEU A 173 -6.42 -24.30 -14.85
C LEU A 173 -7.79 -23.95 -15.45
N ALA A 174 -7.90 -22.88 -16.26
CA ALA A 174 -9.14 -22.57 -16.96
C ALA A 174 -9.47 -23.61 -18.03
N LYS A 175 -10.76 -23.93 -18.18
CA LYS A 175 -11.28 -24.96 -19.11
C LYS A 175 -10.52 -26.29 -18.98
N PRO A 176 -10.44 -26.87 -17.77
CA PRO A 176 -9.59 -28.04 -17.52
C PRO A 176 -10.06 -29.29 -18.26
N ALA A 177 -11.36 -29.41 -18.56
CA ALA A 177 -11.89 -30.49 -19.41
C ALA A 177 -11.36 -30.44 -20.85
N SER A 178 -11.04 -29.25 -21.36
CA SER A 178 -10.40 -29.08 -22.68
C SER A 178 -8.87 -29.20 -22.60
N ALA A 179 -8.26 -28.69 -21.52
CA ALA A 179 -6.81 -28.68 -21.35
C ALA A 179 -6.23 -30.04 -20.94
N PHE A 180 -6.91 -30.77 -20.06
CA PHE A 180 -6.50 -32.09 -19.57
C PHE A 180 -7.68 -33.08 -19.67
N PRO A 181 -8.06 -33.51 -20.88
CA PRO A 181 -9.27 -34.33 -21.09
C PRO A 181 -9.27 -35.65 -20.31
N ALA A 182 -8.11 -36.27 -20.13
CA ALA A 182 -7.96 -37.53 -19.42
C ALA A 182 -8.39 -37.48 -17.93
N LEU A 183 -8.34 -36.30 -17.30
CA LEU A 183 -8.63 -36.15 -15.87
C LEU A 183 -9.99 -35.48 -15.60
N PHE A 184 -10.48 -34.64 -16.51
CA PHE A 184 -11.61 -33.74 -16.22
C PHE A 184 -12.83 -33.90 -17.16
N VAL A 185 -12.77 -34.74 -18.18
CA VAL A 185 -13.97 -35.09 -18.96
C VAL A 185 -14.96 -35.85 -18.07
N ASN A 186 -16.27 -35.57 -18.21
CA ASN A 186 -17.35 -36.11 -17.39
C ASN A 186 -17.31 -35.71 -15.90
N THR A 187 -16.59 -34.64 -15.56
CA THR A 187 -16.58 -34.08 -14.19
C THR A 187 -17.36 -32.77 -14.11
N ILE A 188 -17.59 -32.26 -12.90
CA ILE A 188 -18.19 -30.93 -12.68
C ILE A 188 -17.42 -29.80 -13.39
N PHE A 189 -16.14 -29.98 -13.70
CA PHE A 189 -15.34 -28.97 -14.36
C PHE A 189 -15.63 -28.84 -15.87
N GLN A 190 -16.40 -29.77 -16.44
CA GLN A 190 -16.93 -29.63 -17.79
C GLN A 190 -18.14 -28.69 -17.83
N THR A 191 -19.02 -28.74 -16.83
CA THR A 191 -20.14 -27.80 -16.68
C THR A 191 -19.71 -26.46 -16.10
N LYS A 192 -18.66 -26.47 -15.26
CA LYS A 192 -18.08 -25.30 -14.60
C LYS A 192 -16.61 -25.09 -15.02
N PRO A 193 -16.35 -24.60 -16.25
CA PRO A 193 -15.00 -24.50 -16.80
C PRO A 193 -14.03 -23.59 -16.02
N TYR A 194 -14.55 -22.68 -15.20
CA TYR A 194 -13.77 -21.70 -14.43
C TYR A 194 -13.74 -22.00 -12.92
N LEU A 195 -14.33 -23.11 -12.47
CA LEU A 195 -14.36 -23.46 -11.05
C LEU A 195 -12.98 -23.83 -10.51
N LEU A 196 -12.20 -24.60 -11.27
CA LEU A 196 -10.88 -25.10 -10.83
C LEU A 196 -9.88 -23.98 -10.45
N PRO A 197 -9.61 -22.96 -11.29
CA PRO A 197 -8.69 -21.88 -10.90
C PRO A 197 -9.16 -21.16 -9.64
N ASN A 198 -10.46 -20.92 -9.51
CA ASN A 198 -11.04 -20.24 -8.34
C ASN A 198 -11.00 -21.10 -7.08
N LEU A 199 -11.18 -22.42 -7.18
CA LEU A 199 -11.07 -23.34 -6.05
C LEU A 199 -9.63 -23.39 -5.52
N ILE A 200 -8.64 -23.43 -6.41
CA ILE A 200 -7.22 -23.38 -6.00
C ILE A 200 -6.89 -22.03 -5.36
N CYS A 201 -7.36 -20.91 -5.92
CA CYS A 201 -7.22 -19.60 -5.29
C CYS A 201 -7.87 -19.56 -3.89
N ALA A 202 -9.06 -20.15 -3.72
CA ALA A 202 -9.72 -20.24 -2.42
C ALA A 202 -8.94 -21.10 -1.41
N ILE A 203 -8.33 -22.21 -1.85
CA ILE A 203 -7.45 -23.03 -0.99
C ILE A 203 -6.24 -22.23 -0.52
N VAL A 204 -5.60 -21.47 -1.42
CA VAL A 204 -4.47 -20.58 -1.06
C VAL A 204 -4.92 -19.53 -0.05
N VAL A 205 -6.10 -18.93 -0.24
CA VAL A 205 -6.71 -17.99 0.72
C VAL A 205 -6.96 -18.64 2.09
N VAL A 206 -7.53 -19.85 2.12
CA VAL A 206 -7.76 -20.58 3.38
C VAL A 206 -6.46 -20.87 4.10
N PHE A 207 -5.40 -21.26 3.37
CA PHE A 207 -4.08 -21.44 3.95
C PHE A 207 -3.52 -20.13 4.53
N GLY A 208 -3.66 -19.02 3.80
CA GLY A 208 -3.31 -17.67 4.29
C GLY A 208 -4.10 -17.26 5.54
N LEU A 209 -5.40 -17.58 5.59
CA LEU A 209 -6.24 -17.34 6.77
C LEU A 209 -5.77 -18.14 7.98
N ILE A 210 -5.47 -19.43 7.80
CA ILE A 210 -4.97 -20.29 8.89
C ILE A 210 -3.67 -19.72 9.44
N ILE A 211 -2.71 -19.38 8.56
CA ILE A 211 -1.45 -18.75 8.98
C ILE A 211 -1.70 -17.43 9.70
N GLY A 212 -2.58 -16.59 9.18
CA GLY A 212 -2.89 -15.30 9.77
C GLY A 212 -3.59 -15.41 11.13
N ILE A 213 -4.52 -16.36 11.30
CA ILE A 213 -5.18 -16.62 12.58
C ILE A 213 -4.15 -17.07 13.63
N LEU A 214 -3.28 -18.02 13.25
CA LEU A 214 -2.33 -18.66 14.17
C LEU A 214 -1.10 -17.81 14.50
N PHE A 215 -0.61 -16.99 13.57
CA PHE A 215 0.72 -16.38 13.72
C PHE A 215 0.77 -14.85 13.62
N LEU A 216 -0.21 -14.21 12.98
CA LEU A 216 -0.24 -12.75 12.86
C LEU A 216 -0.54 -12.11 14.21
N GLU A 217 0.20 -11.06 14.55
CA GLU A 217 0.00 -10.27 15.76
C GLU A 217 -0.95 -9.11 15.54
N GLU A 218 -1.72 -8.76 16.58
CA GLU A 218 -2.49 -7.53 16.61
C GLU A 218 -1.54 -6.35 16.85
N THR A 219 -1.58 -5.36 15.96
CA THR A 219 -0.71 -4.17 16.01
C THR A 219 -1.40 -2.95 16.61
N HIS A 220 -2.74 -2.95 16.70
CA HIS A 220 -3.51 -1.83 17.23
C HIS A 220 -3.14 -1.49 18.69
N GLU A 221 -2.84 -0.22 19.01
CA GLU A 221 -2.28 0.17 20.32
C GLU A 221 -3.13 -0.26 21.53
N ASP A 222 -4.44 -0.01 21.49
CA ASP A 222 -5.35 -0.34 22.60
C ASP A 222 -5.66 -1.84 22.74
N ARG A 223 -5.49 -2.60 21.65
CA ARG A 223 -5.90 -4.01 21.55
C ARG A 223 -4.71 -4.95 21.52
N LYS A 224 -3.49 -4.43 21.33
CA LYS A 224 -2.28 -5.25 21.23
C LYS A 224 -2.14 -6.10 22.48
N LEU A 225 -2.44 -5.60 23.68
CA LEU A 225 -2.29 -6.34 24.94
C LEU A 225 -3.41 -7.35 25.22
N GLU A 226 -4.46 -7.41 24.39
CA GLU A 226 -5.53 -8.39 24.58
C GLU A 226 -5.06 -9.81 24.25
N ARG A 227 -5.65 -10.76 24.97
CA ARG A 227 -5.37 -12.19 24.83
C ARG A 227 -5.85 -12.72 23.48
N ASP A 228 -4.94 -13.27 22.68
CA ASP A 228 -5.21 -13.78 21.33
C ASP A 228 -5.23 -15.32 21.30
N ARG A 229 -6.43 -15.89 21.37
CA ARG A 229 -6.67 -17.34 21.33
C ARG A 229 -6.09 -18.02 20.08
N GLY A 230 -6.06 -17.33 18.94
CA GLY A 230 -5.52 -17.87 17.70
C GLY A 230 -4.01 -18.07 17.80
N ARG A 231 -3.31 -17.11 18.42
CA ARG A 231 -1.87 -17.21 18.65
C ARG A 231 -1.49 -18.23 19.71
N GLU A 232 -2.25 -18.32 20.80
CA GLU A 232 -2.05 -19.37 21.81
C GLU A 232 -2.11 -20.77 21.16
N LEU A 233 -3.10 -21.00 20.30
CA LEU A 233 -3.22 -22.25 19.55
C LEU A 233 -2.01 -22.44 18.61
N GLY A 234 -1.57 -21.39 17.91
CA GLY A 234 -0.41 -21.43 17.03
C GLY A 234 0.88 -21.77 17.77
N GLN A 235 1.14 -21.13 18.92
CA GLN A 235 2.27 -21.41 19.79
C GLN A 235 2.22 -22.83 20.37
N TRP A 236 1.04 -23.28 20.79
CA TRP A 236 0.82 -24.67 21.23
C TRP A 236 1.09 -25.68 20.11
N LEU A 237 0.70 -25.38 18.88
CA LEU A 237 0.96 -26.25 17.72
C LEU A 237 2.47 -26.34 17.46
N VAL A 238 3.16 -25.20 17.48
CA VAL A 238 4.60 -25.12 17.27
C VAL A 238 5.36 -25.85 18.38
N SER A 239 4.98 -25.68 19.66
CA SER A 239 5.63 -26.35 20.78
C SER A 239 5.46 -27.87 20.74
N LYS A 240 4.34 -28.36 20.18
CA LYS A 240 4.09 -29.79 19.99
C LYS A 240 4.90 -30.40 18.84
N VAL A 241 5.13 -29.64 17.77
CA VAL A 241 5.93 -30.06 16.62
C VAL A 241 7.43 -29.95 16.92
N ARG A 242 7.84 -28.92 17.67
CA ARG A 242 9.23 -28.64 18.06
C ARG A 242 9.56 -29.23 19.44
N ARG A 243 9.27 -30.53 19.62
CA ARG A 243 9.71 -31.25 20.83
C ARG A 243 11.24 -31.14 20.96
N GLN A 244 11.69 -30.56 22.08
CA GLN A 244 13.08 -30.28 22.49
C GLN A 244 13.76 -29.11 21.76
N ASP A 245 13.61 -27.91 22.32
CA ASP A 245 14.75 -27.23 22.94
C ASP A 245 14.25 -26.25 24.01
N ILE A 246 14.97 -26.27 25.11
CA ILE A 246 14.76 -25.52 26.36
C ILE A 246 14.99 -24.01 26.10
N ASP A 247 14.22 -23.18 26.81
CA ASP A 247 14.36 -21.73 26.97
C ASP A 247 14.37 -20.86 25.68
N THR A 248 13.19 -20.63 25.11
CA THR A 248 12.95 -19.35 24.40
C THR A 248 12.29 -18.37 25.38
N PRO A 249 12.83 -17.15 25.54
CA PRO A 249 12.31 -16.21 26.51
C PRO A 249 10.86 -15.87 26.17
N PHE A 250 10.01 -15.92 27.20
CA PHE A 250 8.66 -15.37 27.17
C PHE A 250 8.70 -14.02 26.46
N THR A 251 7.81 -13.82 25.48
CA THR A 251 7.60 -12.53 24.84
C THR A 251 7.46 -11.48 25.94
N GLU A 252 8.21 -10.37 25.90
CA GLU A 252 8.16 -9.28 26.91
C GLU A 252 6.73 -8.87 27.28
N LYS A 253 5.80 -9.05 26.34
CA LYS A 253 4.37 -8.79 26.48
C LYS A 253 3.66 -9.71 27.49
N ASP A 254 3.95 -11.00 27.50
CA ASP A 254 3.34 -11.97 28.43
C ASP A 254 3.97 -11.82 29.83
N GLY A 255 5.28 -11.58 29.87
CA GLY A 255 5.98 -11.22 31.11
C GLY A 255 5.43 -9.94 31.72
N SER A 256 5.22 -8.88 30.94
CA SER A 256 4.70 -7.60 31.46
C SER A 256 3.27 -7.68 31.99
N LEU A 257 2.44 -8.56 31.43
CA LEU A 257 1.06 -8.76 31.90
C LEU A 257 1.03 -9.63 33.15
N ASP A 258 1.83 -10.69 33.24
CA ASP A 258 1.97 -11.48 34.47
C ASP A 258 2.67 -10.68 35.58
N GLU A 259 3.65 -9.81 35.27
CA GLU A 259 4.26 -8.89 36.23
C GLU A 259 3.26 -7.83 36.70
N MET A 260 2.48 -7.23 35.78
CA MET A 260 1.47 -6.23 36.14
C MET A 260 0.31 -6.85 36.92
N SER A 261 -0.15 -8.04 36.53
CA SER A 261 -1.18 -8.80 37.27
C SER A 261 -0.67 -9.32 38.60
N SER A 262 0.58 -9.80 38.70
CA SER A 262 1.18 -10.20 39.98
C SER A 262 1.46 -9.01 40.89
N MET A 263 1.81 -7.83 40.36
CA MET A 263 1.88 -6.59 41.13
C MET A 263 0.50 -6.10 41.60
N LEU A 264 -0.56 -6.37 40.85
CA LEU A 264 -1.94 -6.06 41.22
C LEU A 264 -2.54 -7.08 42.21
N GLU A 265 -2.14 -8.35 42.14
CA GLU A 265 -2.60 -9.43 43.02
C GLU A 265 -1.79 -9.54 44.33
N ALA A 266 -0.53 -9.09 44.35
CA ALA A 266 0.33 -9.13 45.55
C ALA A 266 0.03 -8.04 46.60
N HIS A 267 -1.13 -7.38 46.54
CA HIS A 267 -1.59 -6.47 47.58
C HIS A 267 -2.88 -7.00 48.23
N ASP A 268 -2.68 -7.91 49.18
CA ASP A 268 -3.67 -8.19 50.23
C ASP A 268 -3.80 -6.92 51.11
N PRO A 269 -5.01 -6.41 51.41
CA PRO A 269 -5.21 -5.07 51.98
C PRO A 269 -5.00 -5.01 53.50
N LEU A 270 -3.95 -5.65 54.03
CA LEU A 270 -3.70 -5.69 55.46
C LEU A 270 -2.34 -5.09 55.86
N ALA A 271 -2.49 -3.93 56.51
CA ALA A 271 -1.61 -3.34 57.51
C ALA A 271 -0.30 -2.67 57.04
N TYR A 272 -0.42 -1.58 56.29
CA TYR A 272 0.51 -0.45 56.44
C TYR A 272 -0.20 0.72 57.13
N ARG A 273 -0.23 0.71 58.46
CA ARG A 273 -0.55 1.91 59.26
C ARG A 273 0.72 2.76 59.35
N SER A 274 0.81 3.79 58.50
CA SER A 274 1.75 4.88 58.76
C SER A 274 1.26 5.67 59.98
N THR A 275 2.02 5.67 61.07
CA THR A 275 1.87 6.63 62.18
C THR A 275 2.71 7.88 61.98
N ALA A 276 3.31 8.07 60.79
CA ALA A 276 4.01 9.28 60.45
C ALA A 276 3.04 10.23 59.74
N SER A 277 2.76 11.36 60.38
CA SER A 277 2.15 12.52 59.75
C SER A 277 2.92 12.87 58.48
N SER A 278 2.24 12.86 57.34
CA SER A 278 2.77 13.35 56.06
C SER A 278 3.43 14.71 56.27
N PRO A 279 4.61 14.97 55.67
CA PRO A 279 5.25 16.27 55.83
C PRO A 279 4.37 17.31 55.16
N THR A 280 3.75 18.17 55.97
CA THR A 280 3.17 19.43 55.54
C THR A 280 4.28 20.28 54.95
N LEU A 281 4.22 20.53 53.64
CA LEU A 281 5.05 21.53 52.99
C LEU A 281 4.76 22.89 53.62
N CYS A 282 5.70 23.38 54.44
CA CYS A 282 5.69 24.75 54.92
C CYS A 282 5.73 25.70 53.73
N SER A 283 4.64 26.44 53.54
CA SER A 283 4.59 27.64 52.69
C SER A 283 5.45 28.73 53.35
N SER A 284 6.75 28.71 53.11
CA SER A 284 7.61 29.87 53.35
C SER A 284 7.29 30.93 52.29
N ARG A 285 6.48 31.93 52.68
CA ARG A 285 6.41 33.22 52.00
C ARG A 285 7.80 33.85 52.05
N THR A 286 8.44 33.94 50.90
CA THR A 286 9.51 34.92 50.68
C THR A 286 9.28 35.52 49.30
N SER A 287 8.94 36.81 49.32
CA SER A 287 8.72 37.67 48.16
C SER A 287 10.05 37.91 47.46
N ILE A 288 10.35 37.15 46.42
CA ILE A 288 11.30 37.50 45.36
C ILE A 288 10.68 37.00 44.05
N ALA A 289 10.37 37.96 43.17
CA ALA A 289 9.96 37.87 41.76
C ALA A 289 9.27 36.58 41.29
N ASP A 290 8.05 36.72 40.76
CA ASP A 290 7.44 35.73 39.87
C ASP A 290 8.45 35.30 38.81
N VAL A 291 9.01 34.11 38.96
CA VAL A 291 9.71 33.45 37.86
C VAL A 291 8.61 33.08 36.88
N SER A 292 8.48 33.90 35.84
CA SER A 292 7.68 33.57 34.66
C SER A 292 7.94 32.09 34.32
N PRO A 293 6.90 31.25 34.15
CA PRO A 293 7.11 29.90 33.67
C PRO A 293 7.60 30.03 32.24
N TYR A 294 8.92 30.17 32.05
CA TYR A 294 9.55 30.08 30.76
C TYR A 294 9.51 28.61 30.37
N SER A 295 8.34 28.22 29.86
CA SER A 295 8.03 26.97 29.21
C SER A 295 8.90 26.88 27.95
N LEU A 296 10.13 26.37 28.11
CA LEU A 296 10.97 25.88 26.99
C LEU A 296 10.24 24.86 26.09
N ASP A 297 9.04 24.42 26.49
CA ASP A 297 8.18 23.46 25.80
C ASP A 297 6.98 24.10 25.05
N GLU A 298 6.73 25.41 25.17
CA GLU A 298 5.67 26.11 24.40
C GLU A 298 6.16 26.64 23.04
N GLY A 299 7.46 26.99 22.92
CA GLY A 299 8.03 27.52 21.67
C GLY A 299 8.20 26.49 20.54
N LEU A 300 8.10 25.19 20.81
CA LEU A 300 8.40 24.11 19.83
C LEU A 300 7.21 23.20 19.48
N LYS A 301 6.00 23.45 19.99
CA LYS A 301 4.80 22.76 19.50
C LYS A 301 4.26 23.50 18.28
N LYS A 302 4.98 23.42 17.14
CA LYS A 302 4.47 23.81 15.82
C LYS A 302 3.08 23.17 15.68
N ALA A 303 2.02 23.98 15.66
CA ALA A 303 0.65 23.51 15.64
C ALA A 303 0.53 22.45 14.55
N SER A 304 0.03 21.26 14.88
CA SER A 304 -0.09 20.18 13.89
C SER A 304 -0.88 20.72 12.70
N PRO A 305 -0.33 20.68 11.47
CA PRO A 305 -0.99 21.28 10.32
C PRO A 305 -2.39 20.69 10.20
N LYS A 306 -3.39 21.56 10.03
CA LYS A 306 -4.77 21.10 9.86
C LYS A 306 -4.81 20.21 8.62
N ILE A 307 -5.63 19.16 8.64
CA ILE A 307 -5.70 18.17 7.54
C ILE A 307 -5.94 18.85 6.18
N ARG A 308 -6.72 19.94 6.15
CA ARG A 308 -6.97 20.73 4.93
C ARG A 308 -5.69 21.36 4.37
N ASP A 309 -4.83 21.87 5.25
CA ASP A 309 -3.60 22.57 4.89
C ASP A 309 -2.52 21.58 4.41
N ALA A 310 -2.75 20.27 4.60
CA ALA A 310 -1.91 19.20 4.04
C ALA A 310 -2.08 19.01 2.52
N PHE A 311 -3.22 19.41 1.95
CA PHE A 311 -3.52 19.28 0.52
C PHE A 311 -2.92 20.46 -0.27
N THR A 312 -1.59 20.54 -0.28
CA THR A 312 -0.85 21.51 -1.08
C THR A 312 -1.04 21.24 -2.57
N LYS A 313 -0.72 22.23 -3.41
CA LYS A 313 -0.80 22.09 -4.87
C LYS A 313 0.01 20.88 -5.38
N GLN A 314 1.19 20.64 -4.83
CA GLN A 314 2.06 19.51 -5.22
C GLN A 314 1.45 18.16 -4.82
N VAL A 315 0.90 18.07 -3.61
CA VAL A 315 0.20 16.87 -3.13
C VAL A 315 -1.02 16.56 -3.98
N CYS A 316 -1.84 17.57 -4.30
CA CYS A 316 -3.01 17.40 -5.18
C CYS A 316 -2.61 16.95 -6.59
N LEU A 317 -1.54 17.51 -7.17
CA LEU A 317 -1.02 17.05 -8.45
C LEU A 317 -0.58 15.58 -8.39
N ALA A 318 0.10 15.16 -7.32
CA ALA A 318 0.50 13.77 -7.14
C ALA A 318 -0.70 12.81 -7.01
N ILE A 319 -1.74 13.21 -6.27
CA ILE A 319 -3.01 12.45 -6.15
C ILE A 319 -3.69 12.30 -7.51
N VAL A 320 -3.80 13.38 -8.29
CA VAL A 320 -4.37 13.34 -9.64
C VAL A 320 -3.52 12.45 -10.55
N GLY A 321 -2.18 12.54 -10.46
CA GLY A 321 -1.25 11.68 -11.19
C GLY A 321 -1.46 10.20 -10.88
N TYR A 322 -1.68 9.84 -9.61
CA TYR A 322 -2.04 8.49 -9.20
C TYR A 322 -3.32 7.99 -9.85
N GLY A 323 -4.38 8.82 -9.84
CA GLY A 323 -5.65 8.50 -10.49
C GLY A 323 -5.49 8.23 -11.98
N ILE A 324 -4.89 9.18 -12.72
CA ILE A 324 -4.72 9.04 -14.18
C ILE A 324 -3.84 7.83 -14.51
N LEU A 325 -2.71 7.66 -13.82
CA LEU A 325 -1.83 6.50 -14.02
C LEU A 325 -2.59 5.19 -13.79
N ALA A 326 -3.38 5.11 -12.71
CA ALA A 326 -4.14 3.93 -12.38
C ALA A 326 -5.27 3.64 -13.38
N PHE A 327 -5.90 4.65 -13.97
CA PHE A 327 -6.91 4.50 -15.01
C PHE A 327 -6.34 3.79 -16.24
N HIS A 328 -5.28 4.33 -16.85
CA HIS A 328 -4.80 3.82 -18.14
C HIS A 328 -3.99 2.54 -17.98
N THR A 329 -3.27 2.34 -16.88
CA THR A 329 -2.52 1.10 -16.63
C THR A 329 -3.45 -0.09 -16.40
N ILE A 330 -4.52 0.04 -15.60
CA ILE A 330 -5.46 -1.09 -15.43
C ILE A 330 -6.25 -1.37 -16.73
N SER A 331 -6.55 -0.33 -17.50
CA SER A 331 -7.18 -0.47 -18.81
C SER A 331 -6.27 -1.28 -19.73
N LEU A 332 -4.96 -1.03 -19.68
CA LEU A 332 -3.96 -1.80 -20.42
C LEU A 332 -3.87 -3.26 -19.97
N GLU A 333 -3.88 -3.52 -18.66
CA GLU A 333 -3.90 -4.88 -18.09
C GLU A 333 -5.09 -5.71 -18.60
N GLN A 334 -6.23 -5.07 -18.85
CA GLN A 334 -7.41 -5.74 -19.39
C GLN A 334 -7.42 -5.83 -20.92
N LEU A 335 -7.13 -4.73 -21.63
CA LEU A 335 -7.23 -4.67 -23.08
C LEU A 335 -6.26 -5.65 -23.75
N LEU A 336 -5.07 -5.87 -23.18
CA LEU A 336 -4.07 -6.73 -23.77
C LEU A 336 -4.51 -8.22 -23.83
N PRO A 337 -4.97 -8.86 -22.74
CA PRO A 337 -5.57 -10.19 -22.79
C PRO A 337 -6.77 -10.31 -23.73
N ILE A 338 -7.62 -9.27 -23.80
CA ILE A 338 -8.75 -9.26 -24.72
C ILE A 338 -8.25 -9.28 -26.18
N LEU A 339 -7.27 -8.44 -26.51
CA LEU A 339 -6.65 -8.42 -27.84
C LEU A 339 -6.03 -9.78 -28.19
N MET A 340 -5.35 -10.41 -27.23
CA MET A 340 -4.80 -11.76 -27.40
C MET A 340 -5.88 -12.83 -27.60
N SER A 341 -7.05 -12.68 -26.98
CA SER A 341 -8.15 -13.65 -27.06
C SER A 341 -9.02 -13.53 -28.32
N ARG A 342 -9.09 -12.34 -28.94
CA ARG A 342 -9.92 -12.13 -30.15
C ARG A 342 -9.43 -12.95 -31.33
N THR A 343 -10.36 -13.35 -32.19
CA THR A 343 -10.07 -14.06 -33.42
C THR A 343 -9.26 -13.22 -34.39
N GLU A 344 -8.42 -13.87 -35.19
CA GLU A 344 -7.70 -13.21 -36.28
C GLU A 344 -8.68 -12.66 -37.30
N SER A 345 -8.37 -11.49 -37.88
CA SER A 345 -9.20 -10.94 -38.95
C SER A 345 -8.83 -11.53 -40.30
N THR A 346 -9.85 -11.84 -41.09
CA THR A 346 -9.74 -12.26 -42.49
C THR A 346 -9.91 -11.09 -43.46
N THR A 347 -10.27 -9.89 -42.98
CA THR A 347 -10.49 -8.71 -43.82
C THR A 347 -9.19 -7.94 -44.01
N ALA A 348 -8.96 -7.42 -45.22
CA ALA A 348 -7.80 -6.58 -45.50
C ALA A 348 -7.89 -5.27 -44.69
N PRO A 349 -6.80 -4.84 -44.03
CA PRO A 349 -6.81 -3.62 -43.22
C PRO A 349 -6.77 -2.35 -44.10
N GLU A 350 -7.62 -1.37 -43.77
CA GLU A 350 -7.62 -0.02 -44.30
C GLU A 350 -6.84 0.90 -43.32
N LEU A 351 -5.53 0.99 -43.51
CA LEU A 351 -4.65 1.78 -42.64
C LEU A 351 -4.91 3.29 -42.77
N PRO A 352 -4.69 4.08 -41.70
CA PRO A 352 -4.17 3.66 -40.39
C PRO A 352 -5.25 3.25 -39.38
N PHE A 353 -6.53 3.60 -39.59
CA PHE A 353 -7.53 3.53 -38.52
C PHE A 353 -8.51 2.35 -38.61
N LYS A 354 -8.73 1.77 -39.79
CA LYS A 354 -9.75 0.74 -39.99
C LYS A 354 -9.11 -0.63 -40.13
N PHE A 355 -9.05 -1.34 -39.01
CA PHE A 355 -8.63 -2.74 -38.98
C PHE A 355 -9.26 -3.43 -37.77
N THR A 356 -9.43 -4.74 -37.93
CA THR A 356 -9.96 -5.61 -36.90
C THR A 356 -9.04 -6.81 -36.69
N GLY A 357 -9.23 -7.51 -35.58
CA GLY A 357 -8.57 -8.79 -35.32
C GLY A 357 -7.78 -8.84 -34.01
N GLY A 358 -7.45 -10.07 -33.62
CA GLY A 358 -6.60 -10.39 -32.48
C GLY A 358 -5.66 -11.55 -32.80
N PHE A 359 -5.25 -12.29 -31.78
CA PHE A 359 -4.24 -13.36 -31.89
C PHE A 359 -4.81 -14.78 -31.76
N ASN A 360 -6.08 -14.92 -31.38
CA ASN A 360 -6.76 -16.19 -31.12
C ASN A 360 -5.99 -17.10 -30.14
N PHE A 361 -5.36 -16.52 -29.12
CA PHE A 361 -4.61 -17.27 -28.12
C PHE A 361 -5.51 -17.98 -27.13
N THR A 362 -5.05 -19.12 -26.65
CA THR A 362 -5.67 -19.90 -25.58
C THR A 362 -5.44 -19.27 -24.20
N THR A 363 -6.21 -19.69 -23.19
CA THR A 363 -6.03 -19.22 -21.80
C THR A 363 -4.62 -19.55 -21.28
N GLN A 364 -4.04 -20.68 -21.67
CA GLN A 364 -2.70 -21.11 -21.27
C GLN A 364 -1.62 -20.18 -21.82
N GLN A 365 -1.72 -19.82 -23.11
CA GLN A 365 -0.77 -18.90 -23.75
C GLN A 365 -0.84 -17.50 -23.12
N ILE A 366 -2.06 -17.01 -22.87
CA ILE A 366 -2.27 -15.71 -22.22
C ILE A 366 -1.73 -15.72 -20.79
N GLY A 367 -2.06 -16.75 -20.01
CA GLY A 367 -1.57 -16.89 -18.64
C GLY A 367 -0.05 -17.00 -18.56
N GLY A 368 0.58 -17.72 -19.50
CA GLY A 368 2.04 -17.79 -19.60
C GLY A 368 2.68 -16.43 -19.88
N LEU A 369 2.13 -15.65 -20.82
CA LEU A 369 2.62 -14.29 -21.12
C LEU A 369 2.44 -13.33 -19.94
N LEU A 370 1.31 -13.40 -19.25
CA LEU A 370 1.05 -12.61 -18.03
C LEU A 370 1.89 -13.09 -16.83
N ALA A 371 2.30 -14.35 -16.77
CA ALA A 371 3.25 -14.82 -15.77
C ALA A 371 4.66 -14.28 -16.03
N VAL A 372 5.11 -14.29 -17.30
CA VAL A 372 6.36 -13.64 -17.73
C VAL A 372 6.33 -12.15 -17.43
N GLN A 373 5.19 -11.49 -17.64
CA GLN A 373 4.97 -10.09 -17.24
C GLN A 373 5.32 -9.86 -15.76
N GLY A 374 4.84 -10.71 -14.85
CA GLY A 374 5.15 -10.59 -13.42
C GLY A 374 6.64 -10.78 -13.09
N VAL A 375 7.34 -11.68 -13.79
CA VAL A 375 8.80 -11.88 -13.63
C VAL A 375 9.56 -10.64 -14.10
N LEU A 376 9.22 -10.12 -15.27
CA LEU A 376 9.81 -8.89 -15.81
C LEU A 376 9.55 -7.70 -14.88
N GLN A 377 8.37 -7.66 -14.25
CA GLN A 377 7.98 -6.59 -13.33
C GLN A 377 8.82 -6.62 -12.07
N MET A 378 9.02 -7.82 -11.52
CA MET A 378 9.90 -8.02 -10.38
C MET A 378 11.33 -7.59 -10.68
N PHE A 379 11.87 -7.96 -11.84
CA PHE A 379 13.21 -7.54 -12.27
C PHE A 379 13.31 -6.02 -12.43
N ALA A 380 12.35 -5.41 -13.12
CA ALA A 380 12.31 -3.96 -13.31
C ALA A 380 12.22 -3.20 -11.98
N GLN A 381 11.41 -3.69 -11.04
CA GLN A 381 11.23 -3.09 -9.72
C GLN A 381 12.49 -3.18 -8.85
N ILE A 382 13.21 -4.31 -8.87
CA ILE A 382 14.37 -4.54 -8.00
C ILE A 382 15.64 -3.94 -8.59
N VAL A 383 15.81 -4.00 -9.92
CA VAL A 383 17.08 -3.63 -10.58
C VAL A 383 16.96 -2.29 -11.29
N ILE A 384 15.97 -2.15 -12.18
CA ILE A 384 15.88 -0.98 -13.07
C ILE A 384 15.43 0.27 -12.29
N PHE A 385 14.44 0.13 -11.39
CA PHE A 385 13.91 1.27 -10.64
C PHE A 385 14.95 1.94 -9.74
N PRO A 386 15.69 1.23 -8.84
CA PRO A 386 16.70 1.87 -8.02
C PRO A 386 17.81 2.51 -8.85
N TRP A 387 18.21 1.88 -9.96
CA TRP A 387 19.20 2.43 -10.89
C TRP A 387 18.71 3.73 -11.55
N ALA A 388 17.47 3.75 -12.05
CA ALA A 388 16.87 4.90 -12.70
C ALA A 388 16.66 6.06 -11.71
N SER A 389 16.10 5.76 -10.53
CA SER A 389 15.86 6.73 -9.46
C SER A 389 17.17 7.38 -8.97
N LYS A 390 18.26 6.59 -8.83
CA LYS A 390 19.57 7.13 -8.43
C LYS A 390 20.19 8.05 -9.48
N ARG A 391 20.00 7.76 -10.77
CA ARG A 391 20.62 8.54 -11.87
C ARG A 391 19.81 9.77 -12.27
N LEU A 392 18.49 9.65 -12.37
CA LEU A 392 17.60 10.68 -12.94
C LEU A 392 16.81 11.43 -11.86
N GLY A 393 16.70 10.88 -10.64
CA GLY A 393 15.73 11.34 -9.64
C GLY A 393 14.33 10.77 -9.89
N SER A 394 13.45 10.87 -8.89
CA SER A 394 12.10 10.28 -8.97
C SER A 394 11.20 11.08 -9.92
N LEU A 395 11.33 12.41 -9.93
CA LEU A 395 10.54 13.28 -10.83
C LEU A 395 10.82 12.99 -12.30
N HIS A 396 12.08 13.00 -12.73
CA HIS A 396 12.42 12.76 -14.14
C HIS A 396 12.12 11.32 -14.58
N THR A 397 12.33 10.35 -13.68
CA THR A 397 11.95 8.95 -13.95
C THR A 397 10.46 8.85 -14.22
N PHE A 398 9.62 9.44 -13.36
CA PHE A 398 8.17 9.49 -13.55
C PHE A 398 7.80 10.21 -14.86
N TRP A 399 8.34 11.41 -15.09
CA TRP A 399 8.02 12.24 -16.25
C TRP A 399 8.36 11.56 -17.57
N LEU A 400 9.55 10.94 -17.67
CA LEU A 400 9.96 10.17 -18.84
C LEU A 400 9.01 8.98 -19.07
N THR A 401 8.66 8.25 -18.02
CA THR A 401 7.80 7.06 -18.15
C THR A 401 6.39 7.42 -18.60
N ILE A 402 5.80 8.50 -18.07
CA ILE A 402 4.50 9.00 -18.53
C ILE A 402 4.56 9.46 -20.00
N ALA A 403 5.62 10.15 -20.40
CA ALA A 403 5.79 10.58 -21.80
C ALA A 403 5.79 9.41 -22.79
N LEU A 404 6.25 8.23 -22.36
CA LEU A 404 6.37 7.03 -23.20
C LEU A 404 5.06 6.23 -23.32
N TYR A 405 4.11 6.35 -22.40
CA TYR A 405 2.86 5.57 -22.44
C TYR A 405 1.99 5.82 -23.67
N PRO A 406 1.76 7.08 -24.14
CA PRO A 406 0.97 7.32 -25.34
C PRO A 406 1.49 6.55 -26.55
N PHE A 407 2.81 6.46 -26.73
CA PHE A 407 3.42 5.69 -27.82
C PHE A 407 3.17 4.19 -27.68
N LEU A 408 3.27 3.65 -26.46
CA LEU A 408 2.94 2.26 -26.18
C LEU A 408 1.50 1.94 -26.59
N TYR A 409 0.55 2.79 -26.21
CA TYR A 409 -0.87 2.63 -26.56
C TYR A 409 -1.12 2.76 -28.06
N LEU A 410 -0.47 3.71 -28.72
CA LEU A 410 -0.58 3.87 -30.17
C LEU A 410 -0.08 2.63 -30.90
N MET A 411 1.03 2.03 -30.46
CA MET A 411 1.64 0.87 -31.12
C MET A 411 0.89 -0.45 -30.87
N ALA A 412 0.33 -0.65 -29.68
CA ALA A 412 -0.25 -1.91 -29.25
C ALA A 412 -1.29 -2.53 -30.20
N PRO A 413 -2.31 -1.82 -30.73
CA PRO A 413 -3.31 -2.44 -31.60
C PRO A 413 -2.72 -2.89 -32.95
N TYR A 414 -1.65 -2.25 -33.43
CA TYR A 414 -0.99 -2.63 -34.69
C TYR A 414 -0.22 -3.95 -34.59
N LEU A 415 0.03 -4.48 -33.39
CA LEU A 415 0.61 -5.81 -33.22
C LEU A 415 -0.25 -6.91 -33.85
N ALA A 416 -1.57 -6.71 -33.94
CA ALA A 416 -2.49 -7.64 -34.61
C ALA A 416 -2.22 -7.75 -36.12
N LEU A 417 -1.62 -6.71 -36.73
CA LEU A 417 -1.27 -6.66 -38.15
C LEU A 417 0.10 -7.26 -38.46
N LEU A 418 0.90 -7.59 -37.45
CA LEU A 418 2.21 -8.17 -37.67
C LEU A 418 2.10 -9.56 -38.31
N PRO A 419 3.07 -9.94 -39.18
CA PRO A 419 3.20 -11.30 -39.66
C PRO A 419 3.25 -12.29 -38.49
N GLN A 420 2.67 -13.48 -38.67
CA GLN A 420 2.51 -14.48 -37.60
C GLN A 420 3.82 -14.79 -36.85
N LYS A 421 4.96 -14.79 -37.54
CA LYS A 421 6.31 -15.00 -36.97
C LYS A 421 6.76 -13.89 -36.01
N LEU A 422 6.29 -12.65 -36.21
CA LEU A 422 6.67 -11.47 -35.43
C LEU A 422 5.67 -11.12 -34.32
N ARG A 423 4.48 -11.76 -34.31
CA ARG A 423 3.43 -11.50 -33.33
C ARG A 423 3.87 -11.72 -31.88
N ILE A 424 4.42 -12.89 -31.54
CA ILE A 424 4.91 -13.17 -30.18
C ILE A 424 6.09 -12.27 -29.79
N PRO A 425 7.15 -12.12 -30.61
CA PRO A 425 8.22 -11.15 -30.33
C PRO A 425 7.70 -9.73 -30.09
N GLY A 426 6.75 -9.27 -30.91
CA GLY A 426 6.13 -7.96 -30.76
C GLY A 426 5.39 -7.80 -29.42
N ILE A 427 4.62 -8.81 -29.00
CA ILE A 427 3.97 -8.81 -27.68
C ILE A 427 5.00 -8.77 -26.56
N VAL A 428 6.08 -9.56 -26.65
CA VAL A 428 7.13 -9.56 -25.62
C VAL A 428 7.80 -8.19 -25.51
N VAL A 429 8.11 -7.53 -26.63
CA VAL A 429 8.64 -6.15 -26.63
C VAL A 429 7.66 -5.18 -25.99
N LEU A 430 6.37 -5.25 -26.33
CA LEU A 430 5.33 -4.44 -25.71
C LEU A 430 5.23 -4.69 -24.20
N LEU A 431 5.28 -5.95 -23.77
CA LEU A 431 5.24 -6.35 -22.37
C LEU A 431 6.44 -5.80 -21.59
N VAL A 432 7.66 -5.93 -22.13
CA VAL A 432 8.87 -5.36 -21.51
C VAL A 432 8.73 -3.85 -21.33
N TRP A 433 8.25 -3.14 -22.35
CA TRP A 433 8.00 -1.70 -22.24
C TRP A 433 6.93 -1.40 -21.18
N LYS A 434 5.75 -1.98 -21.30
CA LYS A 434 4.61 -1.81 -20.37
C LYS A 434 5.04 -1.98 -18.93
N VAL A 435 5.69 -3.10 -18.65
CA VAL A 435 6.07 -3.52 -17.31
C VAL A 435 7.16 -2.65 -16.73
N THR A 436 8.15 -2.28 -17.55
CA THR A 436 9.23 -1.39 -17.13
C THR A 436 8.65 -0.02 -16.78
N ALA A 437 7.81 0.55 -17.65
CA ALA A 437 7.16 1.82 -17.39
C ALA A 437 6.34 1.78 -16.08
N GLN A 438 5.54 0.73 -15.87
CA GLN A 438 4.71 0.57 -14.67
C GLN A 438 5.54 0.45 -13.38
N SER A 439 6.65 -0.30 -13.42
CA SER A 439 7.56 -0.48 -12.29
C SER A 439 8.33 0.80 -11.95
N LEU A 440 8.49 1.71 -12.90
CA LEU A 440 9.15 3.00 -12.70
C LEU A 440 8.18 4.09 -12.23
N SER A 441 6.96 4.14 -12.76
CA SER A 441 6.02 5.24 -12.51
C SER A 441 5.43 5.23 -11.10
N TYR A 442 4.92 4.09 -10.62
CA TYR A 442 4.23 4.00 -9.32
C TYR A 442 5.13 4.32 -8.12
N PRO A 443 6.33 3.73 -7.98
CA PRO A 443 7.22 4.06 -6.87
C PRO A 443 7.71 5.52 -6.92
N SER A 444 7.93 6.06 -8.12
CA SER A 444 8.30 7.47 -8.29
C SER A 444 7.22 8.41 -7.77
N LEU A 445 5.94 8.15 -8.11
CA LEU A 445 4.81 8.91 -7.56
C LEU A 445 4.67 8.78 -6.04
N ALA A 446 4.92 7.59 -5.48
CA ALA A 446 4.89 7.36 -4.04
C ALA A 446 5.93 8.22 -3.31
N ILE A 447 7.16 8.26 -3.84
CA ILE A 447 8.25 9.06 -3.27
C ILE A 447 7.92 10.55 -3.39
N MET A 448 7.41 11.00 -4.54
CA MET A 448 7.05 12.40 -4.74
C MET A 448 5.94 12.86 -3.80
N LEU A 449 4.90 12.04 -3.60
CA LEU A 449 3.83 12.31 -2.64
C LEU A 449 4.36 12.41 -1.21
N ALA A 450 5.25 11.50 -0.83
CA ALA A 450 5.86 11.51 0.50
C ALA A 450 6.75 12.75 0.73
N ASN A 451 7.51 13.15 -0.28
CA ASN A 451 8.39 14.33 -0.19
C ASN A 451 7.60 15.65 -0.15
N ALA A 452 6.49 15.74 -0.89
CA ALA A 452 5.62 16.92 -0.91
C ALA A 452 4.73 17.06 0.34
N ALA A 453 4.69 16.04 1.20
CA ALA A 453 3.89 16.07 2.41
C ALA A 453 4.45 17.08 3.43
N PRO A 454 3.65 18.05 3.93
CA PRO A 454 4.16 19.08 4.83
C PRO A 454 4.63 18.50 6.18
N SER A 455 4.03 17.41 6.63
CA SER A 455 4.41 16.69 7.84
C SER A 455 4.22 15.17 7.69
N LYS A 456 5.06 14.38 8.37
CA LYS A 456 4.88 12.92 8.49
C LYS A 456 3.54 12.54 9.13
N LYS A 457 2.98 13.41 9.99
CA LYS A 457 1.70 13.18 10.69
C LYS A 457 0.49 13.10 9.74
N VAL A 458 0.56 13.75 8.58
CA VAL A 458 -0.53 13.77 7.59
C VAL A 458 -0.29 12.81 6.42
N LEU A 459 0.87 12.16 6.36
CA LEU A 459 1.27 11.28 5.25
C LEU A 459 0.31 10.12 5.06
N GLY A 460 -0.22 9.55 6.15
CA GLY A 460 -1.25 8.50 6.08
C GLY A 460 -2.53 8.98 5.38
N THR A 461 -3.00 10.18 5.70
CA THR A 461 -4.17 10.79 5.04
C THR A 461 -3.92 11.07 3.56
N LEU A 462 -2.72 11.56 3.21
CA LEU A 462 -2.34 11.84 1.82
C LEU A 462 -2.23 10.55 0.99
N ASN A 463 -1.59 9.51 1.54
CA ASN A 463 -1.55 8.18 0.93
C ASN A 463 -2.96 7.59 0.79
N GLY A 464 -3.83 7.77 1.79
CA GLY A 464 -5.23 7.35 1.72
C GLY A 464 -6.00 8.06 0.60
N ALA A 465 -5.79 9.36 0.41
CA ALA A 465 -6.41 10.13 -0.67
C ALA A 465 -5.88 9.69 -2.05
N ALA A 466 -4.56 9.48 -2.18
CA ALA A 466 -3.94 8.98 -3.41
C ALA A 466 -4.44 7.57 -3.78
N ALA A 467 -4.50 6.67 -2.80
CA ALA A 467 -5.03 5.32 -2.98
C ALA A 467 -6.52 5.34 -3.35
N SER A 468 -7.32 6.22 -2.74
CA SER A 468 -8.73 6.39 -3.09
C SER A 468 -8.90 6.88 -4.53
N SER A 469 -8.14 7.91 -4.93
CA SER A 469 -8.15 8.39 -6.33
C SER A 469 -7.76 7.27 -7.30
N ALA A 470 -6.70 6.52 -7.00
CA ALA A 470 -6.29 5.37 -7.80
C ALA A 470 -7.37 4.28 -7.86
N SER A 471 -8.07 3.98 -6.77
CA SER A 471 -9.15 2.98 -6.76
C SER A 471 -10.38 3.42 -7.55
N VAL A 472 -10.81 4.69 -7.45
CA VAL A 472 -11.89 5.24 -8.30
C VAL A 472 -11.53 5.10 -9.77
N CYS A 473 -10.33 5.56 -10.15
CA CYS A 473 -9.85 5.49 -11.52
C CYS A 473 -9.68 4.05 -12.01
N ARG A 474 -9.25 3.11 -11.14
CA ARG A 474 -9.23 1.67 -11.45
C ARG A 474 -10.63 1.08 -11.64
N GLY A 475 -11.62 1.61 -10.93
CA GLY A 475 -13.02 1.26 -11.11
C GLY A 475 -13.58 1.71 -12.46
N PHE A 476 -13.20 2.88 -12.98
CA PHE A 476 -13.73 3.37 -14.26
C PHE A 476 -12.93 2.91 -15.49
N GLY A 477 -11.60 2.78 -15.39
CA GLY A 477 -10.73 2.46 -16.52
C GLY A 477 -11.17 1.27 -17.38
N PRO A 478 -11.33 0.06 -16.80
CA PRO A 478 -11.65 -1.14 -17.56
C PRO A 478 -13.05 -1.11 -18.21
N THR A 479 -14.07 -0.56 -17.53
CA THR A 479 -15.40 -0.35 -18.13
C THR A 479 -15.37 0.65 -19.29
N VAL A 480 -14.70 1.80 -19.12
CA VAL A 480 -14.61 2.83 -20.18
C VAL A 480 -13.82 2.31 -21.38
N SER A 481 -12.65 1.73 -21.15
CA SER A 481 -11.83 1.14 -22.22
C SER A 481 -12.53 -0.03 -22.91
N GLY A 482 -13.22 -0.89 -22.16
CA GLY A 482 -14.04 -1.97 -22.72
C GLY A 482 -15.21 -1.45 -23.57
N ALA A 483 -15.90 -0.40 -23.14
CA ALA A 483 -16.97 0.24 -23.91
C ALA A 483 -16.45 0.90 -25.20
N MET A 484 -15.32 1.63 -25.11
CA MET A 484 -14.67 2.22 -26.29
C MET A 484 -14.19 1.15 -27.26
N ASP A 485 -13.77 -0.01 -26.74
CA ASP A 485 -13.34 -1.12 -27.58
C ASP A 485 -14.51 -1.79 -28.30
N THR A 486 -15.64 -2.00 -27.60
CA THR A 486 -16.89 -2.47 -28.21
C THR A 486 -17.33 -1.52 -29.32
N PHE A 487 -17.38 -0.22 -29.03
CA PHE A 487 -17.78 0.81 -29.98
C PHE A 487 -16.83 0.88 -31.19
N GLY A 488 -15.52 0.88 -30.94
CA GLY A 488 -14.50 0.89 -31.99
C GLY A 488 -14.58 -0.34 -32.88
N THR A 489 -14.71 -1.53 -32.30
CA THR A 489 -14.83 -2.78 -33.05
C THR A 489 -16.10 -2.79 -33.90
N GLY A 490 -17.22 -2.23 -33.40
CA GLY A 490 -18.45 -2.06 -34.18
C GLY A 490 -18.28 -1.17 -35.41
N LEU A 491 -17.35 -0.21 -35.37
CA LEU A 491 -16.98 0.66 -36.50
C LEU A 491 -15.85 0.11 -37.38
N GLY A 492 -15.35 -1.11 -37.10
CA GLY A 492 -14.19 -1.67 -37.78
C GLY A 492 -12.84 -1.04 -37.36
N MET A 493 -12.81 -0.34 -36.23
CA MET A 493 -11.64 0.34 -35.65
C MET A 493 -11.23 -0.31 -34.31
N SER A 494 -10.54 -1.45 -34.35
CA SER A 494 -10.12 -2.15 -33.12
C SER A 494 -9.08 -1.37 -32.28
N GLY A 495 -8.43 -0.35 -32.87
CA GLY A 495 -7.50 0.52 -32.16
C GLY A 495 -8.14 1.58 -31.27
N LEU A 496 -9.45 1.83 -31.36
CA LEU A 496 -10.08 3.01 -30.74
C LEU A 496 -9.84 3.11 -29.24
N ALA A 497 -10.07 2.03 -28.47
CA ALA A 497 -9.86 2.03 -27.02
C ALA A 497 -8.40 2.32 -26.64
N TRP A 498 -7.46 1.84 -27.43
CA TRP A 498 -6.03 2.08 -27.24
C TRP A 498 -5.70 3.55 -27.49
N TRP A 499 -6.23 4.15 -28.55
CA TRP A 499 -6.03 5.57 -28.85
C TRP A 499 -6.69 6.48 -27.81
N THR A 500 -7.85 6.11 -27.27
CA THR A 500 -8.45 6.79 -26.12
C THR A 500 -7.54 6.72 -24.89
N CYS A 501 -6.96 5.55 -24.59
CA CYS A 501 -5.99 5.42 -23.51
C CYS A 501 -4.71 6.25 -23.77
N ALA A 502 -4.24 6.34 -25.01
CA ALA A 502 -3.13 7.21 -25.41
C ALA A 502 -3.44 8.68 -25.12
N ALA A 503 -4.64 9.15 -25.48
CA ALA A 503 -5.07 10.52 -25.21
C ALA A 503 -5.12 10.81 -23.70
N ILE A 504 -5.68 9.89 -22.92
CA ILE A 504 -5.75 10.02 -21.45
C ILE A 504 -4.35 10.01 -20.83
N ALA A 505 -3.45 9.14 -21.29
CA ALA A 505 -2.06 9.10 -20.85
C ALA A 505 -1.30 10.39 -21.20
N ALA A 506 -1.56 10.97 -22.39
CA ALA A 506 -0.97 12.25 -22.79
C ALA A 506 -1.46 13.41 -21.91
N ILE A 507 -2.74 13.42 -21.53
CA ILE A 507 -3.27 14.38 -20.53
C ILE A 507 -2.56 14.17 -19.17
N GLY A 508 -2.31 12.92 -18.78
CA GLY A 508 -1.55 12.56 -17.58
C GLY A 508 -0.11 13.09 -17.54
N TRP A 509 0.44 13.47 -18.69
CA TRP A 509 1.76 14.10 -18.78
C TRP A 509 1.78 15.56 -18.32
N ILE A 510 0.65 16.27 -18.44
CA ILE A 510 0.52 17.68 -18.06
C ILE A 510 0.78 17.90 -16.56
N PRO A 511 0.15 17.16 -15.62
CA PRO A 511 0.49 17.26 -14.20
C PRO A 511 1.98 17.03 -13.93
N GLY A 512 2.62 16.10 -14.66
CA GLY A 512 4.05 15.83 -14.54
C GLY A 512 4.93 17.04 -14.83
N CYS A 513 4.56 17.90 -15.79
CA CYS A 513 5.27 19.14 -16.09
C CYS A 513 5.12 20.22 -15.00
N LEU A 514 4.07 20.13 -14.18
CA LEU A 514 3.76 21.09 -13.11
C LEU A 514 4.32 20.65 -11.74
N MET A 515 4.72 19.38 -11.63
CA MET A 515 5.30 18.80 -10.43
C MET A 515 6.72 19.30 -10.21
N LYS A 516 7.08 19.58 -8.95
CA LYS A 516 8.44 19.95 -8.55
C LYS A 516 9.00 18.93 -7.57
N GLU A 517 10.28 18.60 -7.72
CA GLU A 517 10.97 17.70 -6.80
C GLU A 517 11.46 18.49 -5.59
N GLU A 518 10.68 18.47 -4.51
CA GLU A 518 11.12 18.98 -3.21
C GLU A 518 12.11 17.96 -2.60
N ARG A 519 13.41 18.21 -2.76
CA ARG A 519 14.45 17.39 -2.10
C ARG A 519 14.50 17.73 -0.61
N ARG A 520 13.69 17.06 0.20
CA ARG A 520 14.00 16.94 1.64
C ARG A 520 15.12 15.91 1.79
N ARG A 521 16.34 16.37 2.09
CA ARG A 521 17.43 15.47 2.48
C ARG A 521 17.02 14.75 3.78
N PRO A 522 17.01 13.41 3.83
CA PRO A 522 16.80 12.70 5.08
C PRO A 522 17.98 13.05 6.00
N GLY A 523 17.72 13.78 7.10
CA GLY A 523 18.71 14.10 8.11
C GLY A 523 19.34 15.51 8.07
N PHE A 524 18.94 16.40 7.15
CA PHE A 524 19.34 17.81 7.23
C PHE A 524 18.14 18.65 7.66
N ARG A 525 18.08 19.03 8.93
CA ARG A 525 17.32 20.20 9.35
C ARG A 525 18.00 21.39 8.66
N SER A 526 17.47 21.86 7.53
CA SER A 526 17.62 23.28 7.25
C SER A 526 16.86 23.95 8.38
N ILE A 527 17.60 24.59 9.28
CA ILE A 527 17.07 25.66 10.10
C ILE A 527 16.40 26.58 9.08
N ASP A 528 15.08 26.74 9.17
CA ASP A 528 14.35 27.66 8.29
C ASP A 528 15.05 29.03 8.45
N GLU A 529 15.24 29.83 7.40
CA GLU A 529 15.82 31.19 7.55
C GLU A 529 15.03 32.03 8.59
N ASP A 530 13.75 31.68 8.80
CA ASP A 530 12.90 32.20 9.87
C ASP A 530 13.32 31.73 11.28
N GLU A 531 13.87 30.52 11.45
CA GLU A 531 14.44 30.03 12.72
C GLU A 531 15.75 30.72 13.06
N GLU A 532 16.64 31.00 12.08
CA GLU A 532 17.88 31.75 12.34
C GLU A 532 17.55 33.20 12.74
N THR A 533 16.60 33.84 12.05
CA THR A 533 16.12 35.18 12.39
C THR A 533 15.38 35.22 13.72
N CYS A 534 14.56 34.21 14.05
CA CYS A 534 13.90 34.11 15.36
C CYS A 534 14.89 33.80 16.49
N LEU A 535 15.92 32.99 16.24
CA LEU A 535 16.95 32.69 17.23
C LEU A 535 17.83 33.92 17.47
N GLU A 536 18.20 34.65 16.42
CA GLU A 536 18.92 35.93 16.52
C GLU A 536 18.09 36.98 17.27
N ASN A 537 16.79 37.11 16.96
CA ASN A 537 15.91 38.04 17.66
C ASN A 537 15.69 37.64 19.13
N ALA A 538 15.56 36.35 19.43
CA ALA A 538 15.42 35.86 20.80
C ALA A 538 16.74 35.98 21.60
N LEU A 539 17.90 35.78 20.96
CA LEU A 539 19.21 36.04 21.56
C LEU A 539 19.44 37.54 21.77
N ALA A 540 19.00 38.38 20.83
CA ALA A 540 19.09 39.83 20.97
C ALA A 540 18.19 40.34 22.10
N GLU A 541 16.96 39.83 22.25
CA GLU A 541 16.10 40.15 23.39
C GLU A 541 16.70 39.65 24.71
N ALA A 542 17.26 38.43 24.76
CA ALA A 542 17.89 37.90 25.96
C ALA A 542 19.19 38.63 26.37
N LEU A 543 19.93 39.19 25.41
CA LEU A 543 21.13 39.99 25.69
C LEU A 543 20.78 41.42 26.14
N VAL A 544 19.64 41.96 25.71
CA VAL A 544 19.15 43.28 26.15
C VAL A 544 18.61 43.23 27.59
N ASP A 545 18.02 42.11 28.02
CA ASP A 545 17.51 41.95 29.39
C ASP A 545 18.62 41.71 30.44
N ALA A 546 19.76 41.16 30.01
CA ALA A 546 20.89 40.84 30.91
C ALA A 546 21.68 42.06 31.40
N ASP A 547 21.63 43.20 30.70
CA ASP A 547 22.32 44.44 31.09
C ASP A 547 21.59 45.21 32.20
N SER A 548 20.35 44.83 32.57
CA SER A 548 19.58 45.53 33.60
C SER A 548 19.82 45.00 35.03
N ASP A 549 20.31 43.77 35.18
CA ASP A 549 20.47 43.10 36.49
C ASP A 549 21.92 43.10 37.04
N THR A 550 22.90 43.60 36.29
CA THR A 550 24.31 43.62 36.73
C THR A 550 24.64 44.70 37.78
N ALA A 551 23.67 45.49 38.25
CA ALA A 551 23.90 46.59 39.19
C ALA A 551 23.83 46.22 40.69
N SER A 552 23.63 44.94 41.07
CA SER A 552 23.39 44.59 42.49
C SER A 552 24.26 43.50 43.12
N VAL A 553 25.35 43.06 42.47
CA VAL A 553 26.27 42.10 43.09
C VAL A 553 27.50 42.82 43.64
N ILE A 554 27.43 43.22 44.91
CA ILE A 554 28.61 43.63 45.69
C ILE A 554 29.45 42.37 45.95
N THR A 555 30.54 42.22 45.22
CA THR A 555 31.56 41.19 45.49
C THR A 555 32.46 41.61 46.64
N LEU A 556 32.37 40.91 47.78
CA LEU A 556 33.30 41.06 48.91
C LEU A 556 34.66 40.47 48.55
N THR A 557 35.72 41.25 48.78
CA THR A 557 37.12 40.75 48.75
C THR A 557 37.55 40.29 50.15
N PRO A 558 38.57 39.42 50.27
CA PRO A 558 38.87 38.70 51.52
C PRO A 558 39.43 39.53 52.68
N ASP A 559 39.64 40.84 52.51
CA ASP A 559 40.39 41.69 53.44
C ASP A 559 39.57 42.80 54.13
N GLU A 560 38.23 42.81 54.00
CA GLU A 560 37.40 43.78 54.72
C GLU A 560 37.03 43.30 56.13
N THR A 561 37.57 43.96 57.16
CA THR A 561 37.20 43.72 58.55
C THR A 561 35.78 44.21 58.85
N ALA A 562 35.04 43.42 59.64
CA ALA A 562 33.60 43.56 59.93
C ALA A 562 33.13 44.95 60.40
N GLU A 563 34.02 45.83 60.87
CA GLU A 563 33.68 47.20 61.25
C GLU A 563 33.39 48.11 60.04
N ALA A 564 33.92 47.83 58.86
CA ALA A 564 33.67 48.63 57.64
C ALA A 564 32.28 48.41 57.01
N VAL A 565 31.59 47.32 57.39
CA VAL A 565 30.26 46.96 56.85
C VAL A 565 29.12 47.62 57.64
N LEU A 566 29.38 48.10 58.86
CA LEU A 566 28.35 48.70 59.73
C LEU A 566 28.21 50.23 59.58
N GLU A 567 29.10 50.90 58.85
CA GLU A 567 29.03 52.35 58.57
C GLU A 567 28.49 52.71 57.16
N LYS A 568 28.17 51.72 56.31
CA LYS A 568 27.43 51.91 55.05
C LYS A 568 25.99 51.44 55.21
#